data_AF-P27512-F1
#
_entry.id   AF-P27512-F1
#
_cell.length_a   1.000
_cell.length_b   1.000
_cell.length_c   1.000
_cell.angle_alpha   90.00
_cell.angle_beta   90.00
_cell.angle_gamma   90.00
#
_symmetry.space_group_name_H-M   'P 1'
#
loop_
_entity.id
_entity.type
_entity.pdbx_description
1 polymer ?
#
loop_
_entity_poly.entity_id
_entity_poly.type
_entity_poly.pdbx_seq_one_letter_code
_entity_poly.pdbx_strand_id
1 'polypeptide(L)'
;MVSLPRLCALWGCLLTAVHLGQCVTCSDKQYLHDGQCCDLCQPGSRLTSHCTALEKTQCHPCDSGEFSAQWNREIRCHQHRHCEPNQGLRVKKEGTAESDTVCTCKEGQHCTSKDCEACAQHTPCIPGFGVMEMATETTDTVCHPCPVGFFSNQSSLFEKCYPWTSCEDKNLEVLQKGTSQTNVICGLKSRMRALLVIPVVMGILITIFGVFLYIKKVVKKPKDNEILPPAARRQDPQEMEDYPGHNTAAPVQETLHGCQPVTQEDGKESRISVQERQVTDSIALRPLV
;
A
#
# COMPACT_ATOMS: atom_id res chain seq x y z
N MET A 1 54.29 30.70 87.77
CA MET A 1 53.91 29.31 87.41
C MET A 1 52.97 29.39 86.23
N VAL A 2 53.26 28.75 85.08
CA VAL A 2 52.35 28.77 83.92
C VAL A 2 51.26 27.73 84.15
N SER A 3 50.00 28.16 84.06
CA SER A 3 48.86 27.32 84.46
C SER A 3 48.63 26.17 83.46
N LEU A 4 48.55 24.94 83.99
CA LEU A 4 48.33 23.67 83.28
C LEU A 4 47.34 23.74 82.09
N PRO A 5 46.13 24.34 82.20
CA PRO A 5 45.18 24.44 81.09
C PRO A 5 45.75 25.09 79.81
N ARG A 6 46.77 25.94 79.89
CA ARG A 6 47.41 26.50 78.67
C ARG A 6 48.23 25.47 77.90
N LEU A 7 48.86 24.49 78.56
CA LEU A 7 49.53 23.40 77.85
C LEU A 7 48.50 22.44 77.22
N CYS A 8 47.43 22.11 77.95
CA CYS A 8 46.35 21.27 77.41
C CYS A 8 45.68 21.90 76.17
N ALA A 9 45.44 23.21 76.17
CA ALA A 9 44.93 23.92 75.00
C ALA A 9 45.89 23.88 73.79
N LEU A 10 47.20 24.05 74.04
CA LEU A 10 48.23 23.98 72.99
C LEU A 10 48.35 22.56 72.40
N TRP A 11 48.35 21.52 73.23
CA TRP A 11 48.35 20.13 72.75
C TRP A 11 47.04 19.76 72.04
N GLY A 12 45.90 20.28 72.48
CA GLY A 12 44.62 20.15 71.77
C GLY A 12 44.67 20.74 70.37
N CYS A 13 45.28 21.93 70.20
CA CYS A 13 45.48 22.55 68.89
C CYS A 13 46.52 21.81 68.03
N LEU A 14 47.53 21.20 68.65
CA LEU A 14 48.55 20.42 67.94
C LEU A 14 48.00 19.07 67.44
N LEU A 15 47.07 18.46 68.18
CA LEU A 15 46.39 17.23 67.79
C LEU A 15 45.24 17.43 66.80
N THR A 16 44.70 18.65 66.65
CA THR A 16 43.77 18.98 65.56
C THR A 16 44.47 19.44 64.28
N ALA A 17 45.79 19.67 64.32
CA ALA A 17 46.63 19.86 63.13
C ALA A 17 46.94 18.53 62.40
N VAL A 18 45.99 17.60 62.36
CA VAL A 18 46.03 16.47 61.41
C VAL A 18 45.97 17.07 60.02
N HIS A 19 47.02 16.86 59.22
CA HIS A 19 47.14 17.44 57.89
C HIS A 19 45.86 17.23 57.07
N LEU A 20 45.29 18.33 56.56
CA LEU A 20 44.44 18.24 55.37
C LEU A 20 45.35 17.84 54.20
N GLY A 21 45.50 16.53 54.01
CA GLY A 21 46.14 15.99 52.81
C GLY A 21 45.40 16.52 51.59
N GLN A 22 46.10 17.28 50.75
CA GLN A 22 45.50 17.86 49.55
C GLN A 22 45.14 16.71 48.60
N CYS A 23 43.83 16.44 48.47
CA CYS A 23 43.34 15.47 47.50
C CYS A 23 43.71 15.94 46.10
N VAL A 24 44.70 15.28 45.48
CA VAL A 24 45.11 15.55 44.10
C VAL A 24 43.94 15.20 43.20
N THR A 25 43.36 16.23 42.57
CA THR A 25 42.25 16.11 41.63
C THR A 25 42.75 16.41 40.23
N CYS A 26 42.60 15.44 39.33
CA CYS A 26 43.03 15.56 37.94
C CYS A 26 41.88 16.09 37.06
N SER A 27 42.21 16.71 35.93
CA SER A 27 41.23 17.16 34.94
C SER A 27 40.63 15.99 34.14
N ASP A 28 39.52 16.22 33.43
CA ASP A 28 38.79 15.20 32.65
C ASP A 28 39.64 14.46 31.60
N LYS A 29 40.78 15.03 31.20
CA LYS A 29 41.74 14.45 30.25
C LYS A 29 43.01 13.91 30.91
N GLN A 30 42.97 13.69 32.22
CA GLN A 30 44.10 13.23 33.03
C GLN A 30 43.70 12.09 33.95
N TYR A 31 44.69 11.30 34.38
CA TYR A 31 44.51 10.22 35.34
C TYR A 31 45.56 10.30 36.46
N LEU A 32 45.16 9.95 37.68
CA LEU A 32 46.07 9.86 38.81
C LEU A 32 46.96 8.61 38.66
N HIS A 33 48.27 8.81 38.72
CA HIS A 33 49.28 7.75 38.69
C HIS A 33 50.49 8.19 39.52
N ASP A 34 50.99 7.31 40.38
CA ASP A 34 52.14 7.55 41.27
C ASP A 34 52.12 8.89 42.03
N GLY A 35 50.92 9.30 42.45
CA GLY A 35 50.66 10.53 43.22
C GLY A 35 50.49 11.80 42.40
N GLN A 36 50.62 11.74 41.08
CA GLN A 36 50.54 12.89 40.17
C GLN A 36 49.51 12.68 39.04
N CYS A 37 49.12 13.77 38.37
CA CYS A 37 48.18 13.71 37.25
C CYS A 37 48.93 13.57 35.91
N CYS A 38 48.78 12.42 35.27
CA CYS A 38 49.28 12.16 33.92
C CYS A 38 48.22 12.51 32.87
N ASP A 39 48.64 13.07 31.73
CA ASP A 39 47.76 13.29 30.58
C ASP A 39 47.31 11.95 29.98
N LEU A 40 46.03 11.79 29.63
CA LEU A 40 45.50 10.63 28.89
C LEU A 40 45.95 10.67 27.42
N CYS A 41 46.11 9.50 26.81
CA CYS A 41 46.33 9.39 25.38
C CYS A 41 45.06 9.78 24.60
N GLN A 42 45.20 10.64 23.60
CA GLN A 42 44.09 11.08 22.75
C GLN A 42 43.51 9.93 21.90
N PRO A 43 42.27 10.06 21.39
CA PRO A 43 41.76 9.19 20.33
C PRO A 43 42.78 9.02 19.20
N GLY A 44 42.82 7.84 18.58
CA GLY A 44 43.86 7.49 17.61
C GLY A 44 45.21 7.11 18.19
N SER A 45 45.38 7.05 19.52
CA SER A 45 46.64 6.65 20.16
C SER A 45 46.46 5.75 21.38
N ARG A 46 47.48 4.92 21.65
CA ARG A 46 47.62 3.99 22.78
C ARG A 46 48.80 4.37 23.69
N LEU A 47 48.68 4.03 24.97
CA LEU A 47 49.69 4.27 26.01
C LEU A 47 50.94 3.42 25.77
N THR A 48 52.11 4.05 25.77
CA THR A 48 53.42 3.39 25.64
C THR A 48 54.21 3.45 26.94
N SER A 49 54.22 4.60 27.62
CA SER A 49 54.68 4.71 29.00
C SER A 49 53.89 5.79 29.76
N HIS A 50 53.76 5.58 31.06
CA HIS A 50 53.11 6.53 31.97
C HIS A 50 54.00 7.78 32.19
N CYS A 51 53.40 8.88 32.65
CA CYS A 51 54.18 10.06 33.03
C CYS A 51 55.01 9.81 34.30
N THR A 52 56.21 10.36 34.34
CA THR A 52 57.10 10.41 35.51
C THR A 52 57.15 11.85 36.05
N ALA A 53 57.91 12.11 37.12
CA ALA A 53 58.07 13.48 37.64
C ALA A 53 58.84 14.43 36.69
N LEU A 54 59.39 13.90 35.57
CA LEU A 54 60.16 14.65 34.57
C LEU A 54 59.61 14.49 33.14
N GLU A 55 58.99 13.36 32.83
CA GLU A 55 58.53 13.01 31.49
C GLU A 55 57.00 12.94 31.42
N LYS A 56 56.42 13.48 30.35
CA LYS A 56 54.98 13.33 30.07
C LYS A 56 54.63 11.90 29.65
N THR A 57 53.35 11.55 29.75
CA THR A 57 52.78 10.32 29.19
C THR A 57 53.21 10.15 27.73
N GLN A 58 53.77 8.99 27.38
CA GLN A 58 54.13 8.68 26.00
C GLN A 58 53.02 7.87 25.34
N CYS A 59 52.51 8.39 24.23
CA CYS A 59 51.43 7.79 23.45
C CYS A 59 51.90 7.54 22.02
N HIS A 60 51.59 6.35 21.49
CA HIS A 60 51.89 5.95 20.11
C HIS A 60 50.58 5.90 19.31
N PRO A 61 50.56 6.30 18.03
CA PRO A 61 49.38 6.10 17.18
C PRO A 61 48.92 4.63 17.14
N CYS A 62 47.64 4.39 16.87
CA CYS A 62 47.15 3.04 16.54
C CYS A 62 47.79 2.55 15.22
N ASP A 63 48.05 1.25 15.12
CA ASP A 63 48.60 0.66 13.90
C ASP A 63 47.51 0.54 12.80
N SER A 64 47.91 0.26 11.56
CA SER A 64 46.96 0.09 10.45
C SER A 64 46.07 -1.13 10.67
N GLY A 65 44.75 -0.91 10.74
CA GLY A 65 43.77 -1.93 11.14
C GLY A 65 43.37 -1.87 12.62
N GLU A 66 43.84 -0.86 13.38
CA GLU A 66 43.46 -0.61 14.77
C GLU A 66 42.85 0.79 14.99
N PHE A 67 42.09 0.97 16.08
CA PHE A 67 41.53 2.24 16.52
C PHE A 67 41.46 2.41 18.05
N SER A 68 41.39 3.65 18.51
CA SER A 68 40.99 4.02 19.86
C SER A 68 40.10 5.26 19.80
N ALA A 69 38.84 5.14 20.24
CA ALA A 69 37.83 6.16 20.06
C ALA A 69 37.74 7.20 21.20
N GLN A 70 38.51 7.03 22.28
CA GLN A 70 38.38 7.85 23.51
C GLN A 70 39.73 8.27 24.07
N TRP A 71 39.69 9.27 24.97
CA TRP A 71 40.83 9.64 25.81
C TRP A 71 41.11 8.50 26.78
N ASN A 72 42.24 7.82 26.60
CA ASN A 72 42.47 6.47 27.13
C ASN A 72 43.84 6.31 27.81
N ARG A 73 44.04 5.13 28.39
CA ARG A 73 45.30 4.67 29.01
C ARG A 73 45.63 3.23 28.58
N GLU A 74 45.14 2.82 27.41
CA GLU A 74 45.19 1.43 26.96
C GLU A 74 46.50 1.16 26.22
N ILE A 75 47.15 0.03 26.53
CA ILE A 75 48.47 -0.34 25.99
C ILE A 75 48.36 -0.92 24.56
N ARG A 76 47.15 -1.13 24.08
CA ARG A 76 46.80 -1.62 22.74
C ARG A 76 45.58 -0.85 22.24
N CYS A 77 45.49 -0.66 20.94
CA CYS A 77 44.24 -0.19 20.32
C CYS A 77 43.32 -1.40 20.06
N HIS A 78 42.04 -1.15 19.80
CA HIS A 78 41.10 -2.19 19.37
C HIS A 78 41.30 -2.49 17.88
N GLN A 79 41.10 -3.73 17.44
CA GLN A 79 41.13 -4.05 16.01
C GLN A 79 39.86 -3.56 15.32
N HIS A 80 39.98 -3.11 14.06
CA HIS A 80 38.83 -2.76 13.23
C HIS A 80 37.94 -3.98 12.97
N ARG A 81 36.64 -3.78 13.12
CA ARG A 81 35.59 -4.75 12.81
C ARG A 81 35.66 -5.23 11.36
N HIS A 82 35.71 -6.54 11.18
CA HIS A 82 35.67 -7.17 9.85
C HIS A 82 34.23 -7.32 9.34
N CYS A 83 33.94 -6.83 8.14
CA CYS A 83 32.64 -6.95 7.50
C CYS A 83 32.53 -8.26 6.69
N GLU A 84 32.35 -9.37 7.40
CA GLU A 84 32.32 -10.75 6.86
C GLU A 84 31.37 -10.89 5.63
N PRO A 85 31.92 -11.03 4.41
CA PRO A 85 31.10 -11.04 3.19
C PRO A 85 30.11 -12.21 3.11
N ASN A 86 30.41 -13.35 3.75
CA ASN A 86 29.54 -14.52 3.78
C ASN A 86 28.30 -14.31 4.67
N GLN A 87 28.35 -13.39 5.64
CA GLN A 87 27.20 -12.99 6.47
C GLN A 87 26.35 -11.88 5.81
N GLY A 88 26.53 -11.65 4.50
CA GLY A 88 25.82 -10.63 3.73
C GLY A 88 26.33 -9.19 3.94
N LEU A 89 27.35 -8.99 4.79
CA LEU A 89 27.90 -7.68 5.10
C LEU A 89 28.76 -7.10 3.98
N ARG A 90 28.90 -5.78 4.02
CA ARG A 90 29.84 -4.94 3.26
C ARG A 90 30.30 -3.77 4.12
N VAL A 91 31.44 -3.16 3.79
CA VAL A 91 31.84 -1.89 4.41
C VAL A 91 30.89 -0.77 3.95
N LYS A 92 30.42 0.05 4.91
CA LYS A 92 29.67 1.29 4.69
C LYS A 92 30.55 2.52 4.91
N LYS A 93 31.45 2.46 5.90
CA LYS A 93 32.48 3.45 6.18
C LYS A 93 33.73 2.72 6.67
N GLU A 94 34.87 3.00 6.06
CA GLU A 94 36.17 2.48 6.52
C GLU A 94 36.49 2.95 7.94
N GLY A 95 37.22 2.11 8.66
CA GLY A 95 37.82 2.46 9.96
C GLY A 95 38.87 3.55 9.84
N THR A 96 39.10 4.25 10.94
CA THR A 96 40.17 5.24 11.11
C THR A 96 40.87 4.97 12.45
N ALA A 97 41.98 5.64 12.75
CA ALA A 97 42.60 5.52 14.07
C ALA A 97 41.63 5.93 15.21
N GLU A 98 40.67 6.82 14.94
CA GLU A 98 39.71 7.31 15.94
C GLU A 98 38.35 6.60 15.90
N SER A 99 38.07 5.73 14.92
CA SER A 99 36.75 5.13 14.74
C SER A 99 36.79 3.73 14.15
N ASP A 100 35.96 2.83 14.65
CA ASP A 100 35.76 1.50 14.06
C ASP A 100 35.22 1.54 12.62
N THR A 101 35.40 0.44 11.89
CA THR A 101 34.80 0.18 10.58
C THR A 101 33.29 -0.05 10.73
N VAL A 102 32.48 0.68 9.97
CA VAL A 102 31.02 0.52 9.99
C VAL A 102 30.60 -0.41 8.86
N CYS A 103 30.10 -1.59 9.21
CA CYS A 103 29.49 -2.52 8.26
C CYS A 103 28.01 -2.21 8.03
N THR A 104 27.48 -2.70 6.91
CA THR A 104 26.03 -2.71 6.62
C THR A 104 25.72 -3.86 5.67
N CYS A 105 24.45 -4.09 5.34
CA CYS A 105 24.06 -5.17 4.45
C CYS A 105 24.22 -4.83 2.96
N LYS A 106 24.29 -5.88 2.15
CA LYS A 106 24.16 -5.79 0.68
C LYS A 106 22.72 -5.41 0.31
N GLU A 107 22.53 -4.96 -0.93
CA GLU A 107 21.20 -4.65 -1.47
C GLU A 107 20.26 -5.87 -1.39
N GLY A 108 18.98 -5.63 -1.14
CA GLY A 108 17.98 -6.67 -0.86
C GLY A 108 18.06 -7.31 0.54
N GLN A 109 18.92 -6.82 1.43
CA GLN A 109 19.12 -7.37 2.78
C GLN A 109 19.09 -6.31 3.88
N HIS A 110 18.73 -6.72 5.09
CA HIS A 110 18.69 -5.91 6.31
C HIS A 110 19.50 -6.55 7.46
N CYS A 111 20.00 -5.71 8.37
CA CYS A 111 20.68 -6.15 9.59
C CYS A 111 19.74 -6.96 10.51
N THR A 112 20.13 -8.16 10.93
CA THR A 112 19.33 -9.00 11.84
C THR A 112 19.37 -8.54 13.31
N SER A 113 20.42 -7.82 13.70
CA SER A 113 20.64 -7.24 15.02
C SER A 113 20.97 -5.75 14.91
N LYS A 114 20.82 -4.99 16.00
CA LYS A 114 21.16 -3.55 16.06
C LYS A 114 22.61 -3.27 15.68
N ASP A 115 23.49 -4.17 16.11
CA ASP A 115 24.93 -4.10 15.87
C ASP A 115 25.30 -4.58 14.46
N CYS A 116 24.35 -5.15 13.70
CA CYS A 116 24.49 -5.63 12.32
C CYS A 116 25.58 -6.71 12.14
N GLU A 117 25.54 -7.74 12.98
CA GLU A 117 26.51 -8.86 12.92
C GLU A 117 26.28 -9.76 11.70
N ALA A 118 25.02 -9.91 11.27
CA ALA A 118 24.63 -10.66 10.09
C ALA A 118 23.44 -9.98 9.37
N CYS A 119 23.22 -10.40 8.13
CA CYS A 119 22.16 -9.90 7.25
C CYS A 119 21.15 -10.99 6.90
N ALA A 120 19.88 -10.61 6.81
CA ALA A 120 18.80 -11.43 6.24
C ALA A 120 18.22 -10.76 5.00
N GLN A 121 17.63 -11.54 4.09
CA GLN A 121 16.88 -11.00 2.94
C GLN A 121 15.70 -10.16 3.43
N HIS A 122 15.29 -9.15 2.68
CA HIS A 122 14.07 -8.40 2.97
C HIS A 122 12.84 -9.31 2.87
N THR A 123 11.92 -9.20 3.83
CA THR A 123 10.70 -9.99 3.89
C THR A 123 9.64 -9.40 2.94
N PRO A 124 9.09 -10.17 1.98
CA PRO A 124 7.98 -9.70 1.16
C PRO A 124 6.66 -9.77 1.93
N CYS A 125 5.84 -8.73 1.80
CA CYS A 125 4.48 -8.71 2.32
C CYS A 125 3.60 -9.68 1.51
N ILE A 126 3.05 -10.68 2.18
CA ILE A 126 2.21 -11.74 1.59
C ILE A 126 0.82 -11.21 1.16
N PRO A 127 0.09 -11.93 0.28
CA PRO A 127 -1.29 -11.57 -0.08
C PRO A 127 -2.19 -11.35 1.14
N GLY A 128 -2.92 -10.24 1.15
CA GLY A 128 -3.69 -9.77 2.30
C GLY A 128 -2.98 -8.69 3.13
N PHE A 129 -1.69 -8.48 2.87
CA PHE A 129 -0.85 -7.45 3.50
C PHE A 129 -0.19 -6.59 2.42
N GLY A 130 0.17 -5.36 2.78
CA GLY A 130 0.93 -4.46 1.92
C GLY A 130 2.00 -3.71 2.70
N VAL A 131 2.95 -3.15 1.97
CA VAL A 131 4.09 -2.41 2.54
C VAL A 131 3.63 -1.09 3.16
N MET A 132 3.78 -0.96 4.47
CA MET A 132 3.67 0.33 5.16
C MET A 132 4.98 1.11 4.97
N GLU A 133 6.10 0.52 5.41
CA GLU A 133 7.44 1.10 5.33
C GLU A 133 8.37 0.19 4.49
N MET A 134 9.13 0.81 3.60
CA MET A 134 10.12 0.13 2.76
C MET A 134 11.29 -0.37 3.60
N ALA A 135 11.82 -1.54 3.26
CA ALA A 135 13.03 -2.05 3.89
C ALA A 135 14.26 -1.16 3.59
N THR A 136 15.25 -1.23 4.46
CA THR A 136 16.55 -0.56 4.32
C THR A 136 17.70 -1.56 4.54
N GLU A 137 18.94 -1.11 4.44
CA GLU A 137 20.12 -1.92 4.80
C GLU A 137 20.14 -2.30 6.30
N THR A 138 19.30 -1.65 7.12
CA THR A 138 19.28 -1.74 8.59
C THR A 138 17.93 -2.15 9.19
N THR A 139 16.87 -2.19 8.39
CA THR A 139 15.49 -2.49 8.83
C THR A 139 14.77 -3.32 7.78
N ASP A 140 13.96 -4.28 8.20
CA ASP A 140 13.15 -5.08 7.27
C ASP A 140 11.91 -4.32 6.75
N THR A 141 11.20 -4.91 5.79
CA THR A 141 9.92 -4.41 5.28
C THR A 141 8.86 -4.42 6.38
N VAL A 142 8.20 -3.28 6.65
CA VAL A 142 7.08 -3.25 7.60
C VAL A 142 5.76 -3.51 6.87
N CYS A 143 5.26 -4.74 6.96
CA CYS A 143 3.98 -5.14 6.38
C CYS A 143 2.80 -4.82 7.30
N HIS A 144 1.66 -4.42 6.75
CA HIS A 144 0.39 -4.24 7.48
C HIS A 144 -0.77 -4.96 6.77
N PRO A 145 -1.77 -5.49 7.49
CA PRO A 145 -2.98 -6.06 6.89
C PRO A 145 -3.73 -5.02 6.05
N CYS A 146 -4.25 -5.40 4.89
CA CYS A 146 -5.03 -4.49 4.07
C CYS A 146 -6.37 -4.14 4.73
N PRO A 147 -6.68 -2.84 4.94
CA PRO A 147 -7.95 -2.41 5.55
C PRO A 147 -9.14 -2.69 4.62
N VAL A 148 -10.35 -2.67 5.18
CA VAL A 148 -11.59 -2.84 4.41
C VAL A 148 -11.67 -1.77 3.31
N GLY A 149 -11.93 -2.19 2.08
CA GLY A 149 -11.85 -1.32 0.90
C GLY A 149 -10.54 -1.46 0.10
N PHE A 150 -9.57 -2.25 0.57
CA PHE A 150 -8.27 -2.44 -0.06
C PHE A 150 -7.89 -3.93 -0.17
N PHE A 151 -6.97 -4.25 -1.08
CA PHE A 151 -6.45 -5.60 -1.30
C PHE A 151 -4.96 -5.63 -1.69
N SER A 152 -4.33 -6.80 -1.54
CA SER A 152 -3.01 -7.14 -2.08
C SER A 152 -3.03 -8.62 -2.48
N ASN A 153 -2.82 -8.91 -3.76
CA ASN A 153 -3.03 -10.25 -4.35
C ASN A 153 -1.74 -11.07 -4.55
N GLN A 154 -0.58 -10.50 -4.28
CA GLN A 154 0.73 -11.11 -4.55
C GLN A 154 1.74 -10.77 -3.46
N SER A 155 2.80 -11.59 -3.32
CA SER A 155 3.89 -11.32 -2.38
C SER A 155 4.81 -10.23 -2.94
N SER A 156 5.02 -9.13 -2.22
CA SER A 156 5.79 -7.98 -2.72
C SER A 156 6.65 -7.29 -1.66
N LEU A 157 7.80 -6.76 -2.11
CA LEU A 157 8.74 -5.96 -1.29
C LEU A 157 8.45 -4.45 -1.32
N PHE A 158 7.57 -4.00 -2.23
CA PHE A 158 7.36 -2.56 -2.50
C PHE A 158 5.88 -2.16 -2.65
N GLU A 159 4.96 -3.10 -2.87
CA GLU A 159 3.56 -2.76 -3.10
C GLU A 159 2.77 -2.53 -1.81
N LYS A 160 2.04 -1.41 -1.80
CA LYS A 160 1.05 -1.11 -0.78
C LYS A 160 -0.27 -1.78 -1.15
N CYS A 161 -1.19 -1.90 -0.20
CA CYS A 161 -2.54 -2.36 -0.50
C CYS A 161 -3.21 -1.40 -1.49
N TYR A 162 -3.71 -1.93 -2.61
CA TYR A 162 -4.44 -1.18 -3.62
C TYR A 162 -5.92 -1.04 -3.22
N PRO A 163 -6.60 0.10 -3.51
CA PRO A 163 -8.04 0.21 -3.27
C PRO A 163 -8.82 -0.76 -4.18
N TRP A 164 -9.95 -1.26 -3.69
CA TRP A 164 -10.91 -1.98 -4.51
C TRP A 164 -11.43 -1.08 -5.64
N THR A 165 -11.67 -1.68 -6.80
CA THR A 165 -12.31 -1.01 -7.93
C THR A 165 -13.75 -0.64 -7.59
N SER A 166 -14.07 0.65 -7.67
CA SER A 166 -15.46 1.11 -7.70
C SER A 166 -16.15 0.59 -8.97
N CYS A 167 -17.27 -0.12 -8.78
CA CYS A 167 -18.12 -0.53 -9.90
C CYS A 167 -19.08 0.59 -10.33
N GLU A 168 -19.41 1.50 -9.41
CA GLU A 168 -20.33 2.60 -9.63
C GLU A 168 -19.75 3.60 -10.65
N ASP A 169 -18.46 3.94 -10.50
CA ASP A 169 -17.67 4.74 -11.47
C ASP A 169 -17.68 4.15 -12.89
N LYS A 170 -17.91 2.84 -13.01
CA LYS A 170 -17.94 2.09 -14.27
C LYS A 170 -19.35 1.77 -14.75
N ASN A 171 -20.40 2.23 -14.06
CA ASN A 171 -21.80 1.90 -14.31
C ASN A 171 -22.08 0.38 -14.29
N LEU A 172 -21.46 -0.35 -13.36
CA LEU A 172 -21.58 -1.80 -13.18
C LEU A 172 -22.09 -2.15 -11.78
N GLU A 173 -22.75 -3.30 -11.62
CA GLU A 173 -23.06 -3.85 -10.29
C GLU A 173 -21.88 -4.67 -9.75
N VAL A 174 -21.76 -4.74 -8.42
CA VAL A 174 -20.85 -5.66 -7.74
C VAL A 174 -21.37 -7.09 -7.92
N LEU A 175 -20.64 -7.92 -8.65
CA LEU A 175 -20.92 -9.35 -8.80
C LEU A 175 -20.28 -10.17 -7.68
N GLN A 176 -19.08 -9.80 -7.25
CA GLN A 176 -18.38 -10.39 -6.11
C GLN A 176 -17.69 -9.30 -5.28
N LYS A 177 -17.93 -9.31 -3.97
CA LYS A 177 -17.27 -8.41 -3.01
C LYS A 177 -15.77 -8.73 -2.93
N GLY A 178 -14.94 -7.69 -2.85
CA GLY A 178 -13.51 -7.82 -2.60
C GLY A 178 -13.19 -8.38 -1.22
N THR A 179 -11.95 -8.81 -1.07
CA THR A 179 -11.33 -9.27 0.19
C THR A 179 -10.01 -8.52 0.38
N SER A 180 -9.27 -8.80 1.46
CA SER A 180 -7.90 -8.29 1.59
C SER A 180 -6.93 -8.88 0.54
N GLN A 181 -7.29 -10.00 -0.12
CA GLN A 181 -6.47 -10.65 -1.15
C GLN A 181 -6.96 -10.40 -2.58
N THR A 182 -8.24 -10.07 -2.76
CA THR A 182 -8.88 -10.01 -4.08
C THR A 182 -9.64 -8.70 -4.28
N ASN A 183 -9.50 -8.11 -5.47
CA ASN A 183 -10.31 -6.97 -5.89
C ASN A 183 -11.81 -7.32 -5.93
N VAL A 184 -12.67 -6.29 -5.96
CA VAL A 184 -14.09 -6.41 -6.30
C VAL A 184 -14.23 -6.82 -7.77
N ILE A 185 -15.16 -7.73 -8.07
CA ILE A 185 -15.53 -8.08 -9.45
C ILE A 185 -16.81 -7.33 -9.82
N CYS A 186 -16.70 -6.45 -10.81
CA CYS A 186 -17.81 -5.67 -11.37
C CYS A 186 -18.38 -6.31 -12.63
N GLY A 187 -19.67 -6.12 -12.91
CA GLY A 187 -20.24 -6.45 -14.20
C GLY A 187 -21.71 -6.10 -14.36
N LEU A 188 -22.24 -6.29 -15.57
CA LEU A 188 -23.67 -6.16 -15.82
C LEU A 188 -24.40 -7.36 -15.26
N LYS A 189 -25.29 -7.12 -14.29
CA LYS A 189 -26.14 -8.17 -13.71
C LYS A 189 -27.10 -8.69 -14.76
N SER A 190 -26.85 -9.91 -15.23
CA SER A 190 -27.63 -10.51 -16.31
C SER A 190 -29.11 -10.58 -15.94
N ARG A 191 -29.91 -9.72 -16.58
CA ARG A 191 -31.37 -9.72 -16.50
C ARG A 191 -32.00 -10.93 -17.23
N MET A 192 -31.24 -12.00 -17.53
CA MET A 192 -31.77 -13.26 -18.09
C MET A 192 -32.98 -13.80 -17.33
N ARG A 193 -33.03 -13.68 -16.00
CA ARG A 193 -34.24 -14.04 -15.24
C ARG A 193 -35.46 -13.21 -15.65
N ALA A 194 -35.31 -11.90 -15.87
CA ALA A 194 -36.39 -11.07 -16.40
C ALA A 194 -36.68 -11.39 -17.89
N LEU A 195 -35.66 -11.61 -18.72
CA LEU A 195 -35.82 -11.96 -20.14
C LEU A 195 -36.51 -13.32 -20.36
N LEU A 196 -36.52 -14.22 -19.36
CA LEU A 196 -37.32 -15.44 -19.36
C LEU A 196 -38.69 -15.25 -18.70
N VAL A 197 -38.75 -14.57 -17.54
CA VAL A 197 -40.01 -14.35 -16.82
C VAL A 197 -40.98 -13.46 -17.59
N ILE A 198 -40.51 -12.41 -18.28
CA ILE A 198 -41.36 -11.51 -19.08
C ILE A 198 -42.13 -12.26 -20.17
N PRO A 199 -41.50 -12.99 -21.12
CA PRO A 199 -42.26 -13.72 -22.15
C PRO A 199 -43.12 -14.86 -21.58
N VAL A 200 -42.72 -15.50 -20.47
CA VAL A 200 -43.57 -16.51 -19.80
C VAL A 200 -44.82 -15.86 -19.20
N VAL A 201 -44.68 -14.76 -18.46
CA VAL A 201 -45.81 -14.02 -17.88
C VAL A 201 -46.69 -13.41 -18.98
N MET A 202 -46.10 -12.85 -20.04
CA MET A 202 -46.86 -12.34 -21.19
C MET A 202 -47.61 -13.47 -21.91
N GLY A 203 -47.01 -14.65 -22.08
CA GLY A 203 -47.70 -15.84 -22.64
C GLY A 203 -48.87 -16.32 -21.79
N ILE A 204 -48.72 -16.30 -20.46
CA ILE A 204 -49.80 -16.59 -19.50
C ILE A 204 -50.92 -15.53 -19.59
N LEU A 205 -50.58 -14.25 -19.66
CA LEU A 205 -51.57 -13.15 -19.79
C LEU A 205 -52.30 -13.20 -21.14
N ILE A 206 -51.60 -13.46 -22.23
CA ILE A 206 -52.17 -13.60 -23.58
C ILE A 206 -53.09 -14.82 -23.66
N THR A 207 -52.72 -15.96 -23.07
CA THR A 207 -53.60 -17.16 -23.05
C THR A 207 -54.83 -16.96 -22.16
N ILE A 208 -54.70 -16.35 -20.98
CA ILE A 208 -55.84 -15.99 -20.12
C ILE A 208 -56.78 -15.02 -20.86
N PHE A 209 -56.25 -13.99 -21.52
CA PHE A 209 -57.05 -13.02 -22.29
C PHE A 209 -57.73 -13.68 -23.50
N GLY A 210 -57.03 -14.54 -24.24
CA GLY A 210 -57.59 -15.32 -25.35
C GLY A 210 -58.73 -16.24 -24.91
N VAL A 211 -58.56 -16.95 -23.78
CA VAL A 211 -59.61 -17.79 -23.17
C VAL A 211 -60.79 -16.93 -22.71
N PHE A 212 -60.56 -15.77 -22.10
CA PHE A 212 -61.62 -14.84 -21.68
C PHE A 212 -62.42 -14.29 -22.88
N LEU A 213 -61.75 -13.93 -23.98
CA LEU A 213 -62.42 -13.54 -25.23
C LEU A 213 -63.18 -14.71 -25.87
N TYR A 214 -62.62 -15.91 -25.86
CA TYR A 214 -63.29 -17.12 -26.36
C TYR A 214 -64.56 -17.44 -25.57
N ILE A 215 -64.48 -17.44 -24.22
CA ILE A 215 -65.64 -17.63 -23.35
C ILE A 215 -66.70 -16.55 -23.63
N LYS A 216 -66.31 -15.28 -23.72
CA LYS A 216 -67.24 -14.20 -24.10
C LYS A 216 -67.89 -14.42 -25.48
N LYS A 217 -67.17 -14.96 -26.46
CA LYS A 217 -67.69 -15.25 -27.80
C LYS A 217 -68.63 -16.48 -27.84
N VAL A 218 -68.37 -17.50 -27.02
CA VAL A 218 -69.21 -18.71 -26.93
C VAL A 218 -70.45 -18.49 -26.07
N VAL A 219 -70.32 -17.79 -24.94
CA VAL A 219 -71.45 -17.47 -24.05
C VAL A 219 -72.39 -16.44 -24.71
N LYS A 220 -71.88 -15.56 -25.57
CA LYS A 220 -72.71 -14.65 -26.39
C LYS A 220 -73.29 -15.33 -27.64
N LYS A 221 -73.89 -16.51 -27.47
CA LYS A 221 -74.98 -16.96 -28.37
C LYS A 221 -76.26 -16.18 -28.03
N PRO A 222 -77.16 -15.90 -29.00
CA PRO A 222 -78.37 -15.13 -28.72
C PRO A 222 -79.32 -15.89 -27.78
N LYS A 223 -79.88 -15.16 -26.83
CA LYS A 223 -81.21 -15.44 -26.26
C LYS A 223 -82.26 -14.66 -27.07
N ASP A 224 -83.53 -14.94 -26.76
CA ASP A 224 -84.73 -14.21 -27.19
C ASP A 224 -85.14 -14.49 -28.68
N ASN A 225 -86.42 -14.68 -29.04
CA ASN A 225 -87.65 -14.60 -28.23
C ASN A 225 -88.83 -15.48 -28.73
N GLU A 226 -89.99 -15.29 -28.11
CA GLU A 226 -91.15 -16.21 -28.01
C GLU A 226 -92.29 -16.00 -29.05
N ILE A 227 -92.99 -17.09 -29.37
CA ILE A 227 -94.38 -17.34 -29.87
C ILE A 227 -95.18 -16.25 -30.66
N LEU A 228 -95.90 -16.70 -31.70
CA LEU A 228 -96.81 -15.96 -32.61
C LEU A 228 -98.27 -15.82 -32.06
N PRO A 229 -98.98 -14.71 -32.33
CA PRO A 229 -100.16 -14.76 -33.22
C PRO A 229 -100.30 -13.53 -34.18
N PRO A 230 -101.22 -13.54 -35.18
CA PRO A 230 -101.11 -12.64 -36.35
C PRO A 230 -102.21 -11.56 -36.53
N ALA A 231 -101.89 -10.61 -37.45
CA ALA A 231 -102.75 -9.95 -38.45
C ALA A 231 -103.07 -8.43 -38.35
N ALA A 232 -102.96 -7.78 -39.53
CA ALA A 232 -103.55 -6.51 -39.98
C ALA A 232 -103.04 -5.14 -39.41
N ARG A 233 -103.05 -4.00 -40.14
CA ARG A 233 -103.02 -3.69 -41.61
C ARG A 233 -102.93 -2.15 -41.83
N ARG A 234 -102.02 -1.63 -42.69
CA ARG A 234 -101.95 -0.20 -43.18
C ARG A 234 -101.66 0.86 -42.06
N GLN A 235 -101.24 2.14 -42.24
CA GLN A 235 -100.67 3.05 -43.27
C GLN A 235 -100.15 4.31 -42.47
N ASP A 236 -99.30 5.26 -42.89
CA ASP A 236 -98.45 5.53 -44.08
C ASP A 236 -97.31 6.54 -43.69
N PRO A 237 -96.34 6.88 -44.58
CA PRO A 237 -95.10 7.62 -44.23
C PRO A 237 -94.97 9.07 -44.80
N GLN A 238 -93.96 9.83 -44.33
CA GLN A 238 -93.19 10.95 -44.95
C GLN A 238 -92.36 11.65 -43.84
N GLU A 239 -91.19 12.31 -44.00
CA GLU A 239 -90.18 12.55 -45.08
C GLU A 239 -88.80 12.81 -44.36
N MET A 240 -87.73 13.58 -44.69
CA MET A 240 -87.25 14.50 -45.76
C MET A 240 -85.71 14.71 -45.64
N GLU A 241 -84.94 14.47 -46.72
CA GLU A 241 -83.64 15.08 -47.20
C GLU A 241 -82.46 15.28 -46.19
N ASP A 242 -81.17 15.59 -46.51
CA ASP A 242 -80.40 16.07 -47.69
C ASP A 242 -78.87 15.77 -47.42
N TYR A 243 -77.83 15.70 -48.28
CA TYR A 243 -77.55 15.62 -49.74
C TYR A 243 -76.18 14.85 -49.96
N PRO A 244 -75.76 14.39 -51.18
CA PRO A 244 -74.62 13.46 -51.34
C PRO A 244 -73.44 13.91 -52.25
N GLY A 245 -72.40 13.06 -52.35
CA GLY A 245 -71.37 13.06 -53.43
C GLY A 245 -69.99 12.53 -52.97
N HIS A 246 -69.15 11.88 -53.78
CA HIS A 246 -69.27 11.29 -55.13
C HIS A 246 -68.21 10.14 -55.29
N ASN A 247 -68.35 9.24 -56.28
CA ASN A 247 -67.48 8.06 -56.45
C ASN A 247 -66.45 8.23 -57.57
N THR A 248 -65.21 7.72 -57.43
CA THR A 248 -64.46 7.14 -58.58
C THR A 248 -63.34 6.15 -58.23
N ALA A 249 -63.25 5.09 -59.04
CA ALA A 249 -62.05 4.35 -59.51
C ALA A 249 -60.93 3.88 -58.53
N ALA A 250 -60.94 2.57 -58.26
CA ALA A 250 -59.95 1.54 -58.65
C ALA A 250 -58.42 1.65 -58.25
N PRO A 251 -57.69 0.50 -58.14
CA PRO A 251 -56.42 0.43 -57.38
C PRO A 251 -55.14 0.22 -58.22
N VAL A 252 -53.96 0.46 -57.61
CA VAL A 252 -52.76 -0.41 -57.70
C VAL A 252 -51.68 -0.06 -56.64
N GLN A 253 -51.26 -1.10 -55.90
CA GLN A 253 -49.94 -1.45 -55.30
C GLN A 253 -48.90 -0.42 -54.71
N GLU A 254 -48.19 -0.92 -53.68
CA GLU A 254 -46.85 -0.55 -53.14
C GLU A 254 -46.66 0.63 -52.14
N THR A 255 -46.80 0.28 -50.85
CA THR A 255 -45.72 0.34 -49.84
C THR A 255 -44.90 1.63 -49.65
N LEU A 256 -45.41 2.60 -48.89
CA LEU A 256 -44.59 3.37 -47.93
C LEU A 256 -45.43 4.13 -46.87
N HIS A 257 -45.07 4.01 -45.59
CA HIS A 257 -45.45 4.89 -44.45
C HIS A 257 -44.42 4.62 -43.32
N GLY A 258 -43.78 5.60 -42.66
CA GLY A 258 -43.76 7.04 -42.91
C GLY A 258 -42.87 7.80 -41.89
N CYS A 259 -42.77 9.12 -42.08
CA CYS A 259 -42.33 10.13 -41.11
C CYS A 259 -40.87 10.09 -40.56
N GLN A 260 -39.99 10.69 -41.37
CA GLN A 260 -39.25 11.94 -41.01
C GLN A 260 -37.71 11.83 -40.89
N PRO A 261 -36.93 12.54 -41.72
CA PRO A 261 -35.47 12.53 -41.68
C PRO A 261 -34.89 13.62 -40.76
N VAL A 262 -33.66 13.40 -40.28
CA VAL A 262 -32.76 14.43 -39.74
C VAL A 262 -31.37 14.17 -40.34
N THR A 263 -30.73 15.20 -40.87
CA THR A 263 -29.50 15.09 -41.68
C THR A 263 -28.27 15.64 -40.97
N GLN A 264 -27.18 14.87 -41.04
CA GLN A 264 -25.78 15.33 -41.06
C GLN A 264 -25.31 16.31 -39.95
N GLU A 265 -24.55 15.78 -38.99
CA GLU A 265 -23.29 16.43 -38.63
C GLU A 265 -22.14 15.58 -39.19
N ASP A 266 -21.15 16.26 -39.80
CA ASP A 266 -19.98 15.65 -40.40
C ASP A 266 -18.75 15.88 -39.52
N GLY A 267 -17.83 14.91 -39.52
CA GLY A 267 -16.47 15.09 -39.02
C GLY A 267 -16.22 14.98 -37.51
N LYS A 268 -15.65 13.84 -37.09
CA LYS A 268 -14.43 13.91 -36.28
C LYS A 268 -13.40 12.85 -36.69
N GLU A 269 -12.14 13.29 -36.74
CA GLU A 269 -11.00 12.60 -37.33
C GLU A 269 -10.60 11.31 -36.60
N SER A 270 -10.05 10.37 -37.37
CA SER A 270 -9.50 9.10 -36.90
C SER A 270 -8.20 9.29 -36.13
N ARG A 271 -8.05 8.63 -34.97
CA ARG A 271 -6.74 8.19 -34.48
C ARG A 271 -6.81 6.82 -33.81
N ILE A 272 -6.18 5.84 -34.46
CA ILE A 272 -5.85 4.54 -33.88
C ILE A 272 -4.69 4.75 -32.89
N SER A 273 -4.90 4.44 -31.62
CA SER A 273 -3.84 4.43 -30.60
C SER A 273 -3.07 3.10 -30.67
N VAL A 274 -1.99 3.07 -31.45
CA VAL A 274 -1.08 1.91 -31.52
C VAL A 274 -0.28 1.82 -30.22
N GLN A 275 -0.63 0.87 -29.33
CA GLN A 275 0.24 0.49 -28.21
C GLN A 275 0.29 -1.04 -27.93
N GLU A 276 -0.06 -1.88 -28.90
CA GLU A 276 0.37 -3.29 -28.94
C GLU A 276 1.63 -3.44 -29.83
N ARG A 277 2.76 -2.86 -29.40
CA ARG A 277 4.04 -3.06 -30.10
C ARG A 277 5.30 -2.78 -29.27
N GLN A 278 5.40 -3.38 -28.08
CA GLN A 278 6.65 -3.37 -27.30
C GLN A 278 6.86 -4.63 -26.43
N VAL A 279 6.47 -5.80 -26.96
CA VAL A 279 6.74 -7.13 -26.34
C VAL A 279 7.40 -8.07 -27.37
N THR A 280 8.34 -7.55 -28.16
CA THR A 280 9.24 -8.34 -29.03
C THR A 280 10.38 -7.44 -29.54
N ASP A 281 11.49 -7.38 -28.80
CA ASP A 281 12.88 -7.23 -29.32
C ASP A 281 13.89 -7.03 -28.18
N SER A 282 14.17 -8.10 -27.42
CA SER A 282 15.35 -8.18 -26.54
C SER A 282 15.83 -9.61 -26.29
N ILE A 283 15.64 -10.51 -27.26
CA ILE A 283 16.21 -11.87 -27.28
C ILE A 283 16.96 -12.04 -28.61
N ALA A 284 18.17 -11.46 -28.68
CA ALA A 284 19.07 -11.56 -29.82
C ALA A 284 20.48 -11.94 -29.32
N LEU A 285 21.00 -13.03 -29.87
CA LEU A 285 22.16 -13.79 -29.42
C LEU A 285 23.46 -12.98 -29.20
N ARG A 286 24.24 -13.40 -28.19
CA ARG A 286 25.72 -13.41 -28.24
C ARG A 286 26.31 -14.67 -27.58
N PRO A 287 26.80 -15.63 -28.39
CA PRO A 287 27.86 -16.58 -28.00
C PRO A 287 29.22 -16.15 -28.58
N LEU A 288 30.31 -16.82 -28.15
CA LEU A 288 31.71 -16.62 -28.56
C LEU A 288 32.28 -15.25 -28.10
N VAL A 289 33.21 -15.17 -27.15
CA VAL A 289 34.39 -16.02 -26.89
C VAL A 289 34.26 -16.85 -25.62
#